data_AF-A0A8X6Q3J8-F1
#
_entry.id   AF-A0A8X6Q3J8-F1
#
_cell.length_a   1.000
_cell.length_b   1.000
_cell.length_c   1.000
_cell.angle_alpha   90.00
_cell.angle_beta   90.00
_cell.angle_gamma   90.00
#
_symmetry.space_group_name_H-M   'P 1'
#
loop_
_entity.id
_entity.type
_entity.pdbx_description
1 polymer ?
#
loop_
_entity_poly.entity_id
_entity_poly.type
_entity_poly.pdbx_seq_one_letter_code
_entity_poly.pdbx_strand_id
1 'polypeptide(L)'
;MLYFDITTNLAYAYLKCHLIGRAKDWFEVIGSSYVTGTATDFAELKQALTNSFPMVRNRSELEAEFYSSHQVRSQASSDFVYKLLKIQKILNLEMSEENLLNHIIMKLSPQVMDYTAVRNPTTKAQLLQLVEKFE
;
A
#
# COMPACT_ATOMS: atom_id res chain seq x y z
N MET A 1 -23.77 23.78 -0.59
CA MET A 1 -24.73 23.05 -1.44
C MET A 1 -23.99 22.75 -2.73
N LEU A 2 -23.47 21.53 -2.90
CA LEU A 2 -22.72 21.15 -4.11
C LEU A 2 -23.74 20.85 -5.21
N TYR A 3 -23.76 21.68 -6.25
CA TYR A 3 -24.58 21.46 -7.44
C TYR A 3 -23.87 20.44 -8.33
N PHE A 4 -24.38 19.21 -8.39
CA PHE A 4 -23.94 18.21 -9.37
C PHE A 4 -24.78 18.35 -10.64
N ASP A 5 -24.13 18.37 -11.80
CA ASP A 5 -24.81 18.30 -13.10
C ASP A 5 -25.56 16.96 -13.25
N ILE A 6 -26.64 16.95 -14.04
CA ILE A 6 -27.55 15.80 -14.28
C ILE A 6 -26.75 14.56 -14.72
N THR A 7 -25.74 14.76 -15.56
CA THR A 7 -24.79 13.74 -16.04
C THR A 7 -24.01 13.08 -14.91
N THR A 8 -23.55 13.87 -13.92
CA THR A 8 -22.79 13.38 -12.78
C THR A 8 -23.69 12.57 -11.83
N ASN A 9 -24.91 13.05 -11.56
CA ASN A 9 -25.89 12.33 -10.74
C ASN A 9 -26.31 10.99 -11.37
N LEU A 10 -26.53 10.98 -12.69
CA LEU A 10 -26.80 9.76 -13.45
C LEU A 10 -25.62 8.79 -13.41
N ALA A 11 -24.38 9.28 -13.55
CA ALA A 11 -23.18 8.45 -13.46
C ALA A 11 -23.02 7.81 -12.08
N TYR A 12 -23.30 8.54 -11.00
CA TYR A 12 -23.30 7.98 -9.64
C TYR A 12 -24.39 6.92 -9.43
N ALA A 13 -25.61 7.18 -9.89
CA ALA A 13 -26.70 6.20 -9.83
C ALA A 13 -26.35 4.94 -10.63
N TYR A 14 -25.77 5.11 -11.82
CA TYR A 14 -25.33 4.01 -12.66
C TYR A 14 -24.21 3.19 -12.00
N LEU A 15 -23.19 3.87 -11.44
CA LEU A 15 -22.10 3.24 -10.71
C LEU A 15 -22.63 2.39 -9.55
N LYS A 16 -23.52 2.93 -8.72
CA LYS A 16 -24.11 2.22 -7.58
C LYS A 16 -24.85 0.94 -8.00
N CYS A 17 -25.53 0.96 -9.15
CA CYS A 17 -26.27 -0.19 -9.67
C CYS A 17 -25.37 -1.26 -10.33
N HIS A 18 -24.14 -0.92 -10.72
CA HIS A 18 -23.24 -1.82 -11.46
C HIS A 18 -22.07 -2.37 -10.63
N LEU A 19 -21.82 -1.81 -9.44
CA LEU A 19 -20.86 -2.37 -8.51
C LEU A 19 -21.39 -3.68 -7.92
N ILE A 20 -20.53 -4.70 -7.91
CA ILE A 20 -20.84 -6.03 -7.37
C ILE A 20 -19.70 -6.50 -6.44
N GLY A 21 -20.04 -7.42 -5.53
CA GLY A 21 -19.09 -8.00 -4.58
C GLY A 21 -18.35 -6.96 -3.73
N ARG A 22 -17.05 -7.16 -3.51
CA ARG A 22 -16.22 -6.28 -2.66
C ARG A 22 -16.16 -4.83 -3.11
N ALA A 23 -16.35 -4.56 -4.40
CA ALA A 23 -16.39 -3.20 -4.93
C ALA A 23 -17.68 -2.47 -4.53
N LYS A 24 -18.79 -3.20 -4.42
CA LYS A 24 -20.05 -2.70 -3.87
C LYS A 24 -19.90 -2.43 -2.36
N ASP A 25 -19.38 -3.39 -1.62
CA ASP A 25 -19.18 -3.28 -0.17
C ASP A 25 -18.28 -2.08 0.16
N TRP A 26 -17.17 -1.92 -0.56
CA TRP A 26 -16.28 -0.75 -0.43
C TRP A 26 -17.00 0.57 -0.70
N PHE A 27 -17.79 0.64 -1.77
CA PHE A 27 -18.49 1.87 -2.16
C PHE A 27 -19.58 2.27 -1.17
N GLU A 28 -20.29 1.30 -0.59
CA GLU A 28 -21.32 1.55 0.42
C GLU A 28 -20.74 2.01 1.77
N VAL A 29 -19.54 1.55 2.13
CA VAL A 29 -18.94 1.83 3.45
C VAL A 29 -18.08 3.09 3.45
N ILE A 30 -17.20 3.27 2.46
CA ILE A 30 -16.26 4.40 2.41
C ILE A 30 -16.19 5.09 1.05
N GLY A 31 -16.43 4.37 -0.04
CA GLY A 31 -16.23 4.89 -1.38
C GLY A 31 -17.23 5.99 -1.78
N SER A 32 -18.47 5.95 -1.29
CA SER A 32 -19.45 7.00 -1.60
C SER A 32 -18.95 8.36 -1.12
N SER A 33 -18.46 8.47 0.11
CA SER A 33 -17.98 9.73 0.69
C SER A 33 -16.67 10.21 0.04
N TYR A 34 -15.79 9.26 -0.30
CA TYR A 34 -14.50 9.56 -0.92
C TYR A 34 -14.64 10.06 -2.36
N VAL A 35 -15.53 9.42 -3.12
CA VAL A 35 -15.77 9.72 -4.53
C VAL A 35 -16.71 10.92 -4.69
N THR A 36 -17.82 10.98 -3.95
CA THR A 36 -18.78 12.12 -4.02
C THR A 36 -18.28 13.39 -3.32
N GLY A 37 -17.37 13.27 -2.37
CA GLY A 37 -16.80 14.42 -1.66
C GLY A 37 -15.76 15.19 -2.46
N THR A 38 -15.21 14.60 -3.53
CA THR A 38 -14.10 15.17 -4.31
C THR A 38 -14.45 15.44 -5.78
N ALA A 39 -15.45 14.75 -6.34
CA ALA A 39 -15.75 14.83 -7.77
C ALA A 39 -17.07 15.52 -8.06
N THR A 40 -16.99 16.72 -8.64
CA THR A 40 -18.10 17.59 -9.09
C THR A 40 -18.54 17.31 -10.52
N ASP A 41 -17.67 16.72 -11.35
CA ASP A 41 -17.95 16.30 -12.71
C ASP A 41 -17.58 14.82 -12.99
N PHE A 42 -17.94 14.33 -14.19
CA PHE A 42 -17.66 12.95 -14.58
C PHE A 42 -16.15 12.63 -14.72
N ALA A 43 -15.33 13.60 -15.11
CA ALA A 43 -13.89 13.41 -15.26
C ALA A 43 -13.22 13.24 -13.90
N GLU A 44 -13.59 14.07 -12.94
CA GLU A 44 -13.17 13.96 -11.54
C GLU A 44 -13.65 12.65 -10.92
N LEU A 45 -14.89 12.21 -11.22
CA LEU A 45 -15.44 10.93 -10.76
C LEU A 45 -14.60 9.76 -11.27
N LYS A 46 -14.26 9.76 -12.56
CA LYS A 46 -13.39 8.75 -13.17
C LYS A 46 -12.01 8.74 -12.52
N GLN A 47 -11.44 9.91 -12.25
CA GLN A 47 -10.13 10.02 -11.62
C GLN A 47 -10.15 9.56 -10.16
N ALA A 48 -11.16 9.95 -9.38
CA ALA A 48 -11.36 9.49 -8.01
C ALA A 48 -11.53 7.96 -7.93
N LEU A 49 -12.29 7.36 -8.85
CA LEU A 49 -12.42 5.91 -8.95
C LEU A 49 -11.10 5.23 -9.34
N THR A 50 -10.37 5.78 -10.31
CA THR A 50 -9.07 5.25 -10.73
C THR A 50 -8.05 5.31 -9.58
N ASN A 51 -8.08 6.39 -8.79
CA ASN A 51 -7.23 6.55 -7.61
C ASN A 51 -7.66 5.66 -6.44
N SER A 52 -8.96 5.33 -6.34
CA SER A 52 -9.51 4.45 -5.30
C SER A 52 -9.25 2.97 -5.58
N PHE A 53 -9.13 2.62 -6.86
CA PHE A 53 -8.75 1.30 -7.32
C PHE A 53 -7.44 1.40 -8.10
N PRO A 54 -6.31 1.76 -7.46
CA PRO A 54 -5.03 1.60 -8.12
C PRO A 54 -4.94 0.10 -8.44
N MET A 55 -4.97 -0.25 -9.72
CA MET A 55 -4.86 -1.64 -10.19
C MET A 55 -3.46 -2.15 -9.85
N VAL A 56 -3.24 -2.45 -8.58
CA VAL A 56 -2.08 -3.21 -8.14
C VAL A 56 -2.41 -4.65 -8.50
N ARG A 57 -1.95 -5.07 -9.67
CA ARG A 57 -2.03 -6.47 -10.09
C ARG A 57 -1.45 -7.33 -8.97
N ASN A 58 -2.18 -8.36 -8.58
CA ASN A 58 -1.82 -9.28 -7.51
C ASN A 58 -1.63 -8.61 -6.14
N ARG A 59 -2.44 -7.59 -5.81
CA ARG A 59 -2.40 -6.91 -4.50
C ARG A 59 -2.34 -7.88 -3.32
N SER A 60 -3.21 -8.89 -3.30
CA SER A 60 -3.24 -9.87 -2.21
C SER A 60 -1.95 -10.70 -2.11
N GLU A 61 -1.29 -11.00 -3.23
CA GLU A 61 0.01 -11.69 -3.21
C GLU A 61 1.10 -10.76 -2.69
N LEU A 62 1.07 -9.48 -3.06
CA LEU A 62 2.02 -8.48 -2.56
C LEU A 62 1.81 -8.18 -1.07
N GLU A 63 0.57 -8.13 -0.61
CA GLU A 63 0.24 -8.01 0.82
C GLU A 63 0.73 -9.25 1.58
N ALA A 64 0.46 -10.45 1.07
CA ALA A 64 0.96 -11.69 1.67
C ALA A 64 2.50 -11.72 1.71
N GLU A 65 3.16 -11.30 0.63
CA GLU A 65 4.61 -11.17 0.59
C GLU A 65 5.10 -10.15 1.62
N PHE A 66 4.48 -8.98 1.73
CA PHE A 66 4.89 -7.96 2.68
C PHE A 66 4.69 -8.38 4.15
N TYR A 67 3.55 -9.00 4.46
CA TYR A 67 3.17 -9.32 5.84
C TYR A 67 3.61 -10.71 6.31
N SER A 68 3.76 -11.68 5.43
CA SER A 68 4.01 -13.09 5.80
C SER A 68 5.40 -13.60 5.43
N SER A 69 6.11 -12.96 4.49
CA SER A 69 7.47 -13.40 4.12
C SER A 69 8.49 -13.13 5.23
N HIS A 70 9.51 -13.99 5.27
CA HIS A 70 10.74 -13.83 6.06
C HIS A 70 11.92 -14.11 5.14
N GLN A 71 13.08 -13.52 5.43
CA GLN A 71 14.30 -13.73 4.65
C GLN A 71 14.69 -15.20 4.66
N VAL A 72 14.86 -15.76 3.45
CA VAL A 72 15.36 -17.13 3.27
C VAL A 72 16.88 -17.13 3.40
N ARG A 73 17.48 -18.18 3.97
CA ARG A 73 18.93 -18.29 4.21
C ARG A 73 19.82 -18.00 2.98
N SER A 74 19.36 -18.33 1.78
CA SER A 74 20.13 -18.15 0.54
C SER A 74 19.94 -16.78 -0.11
N GLN A 75 19.13 -15.90 0.49
CA GLN A 75 18.79 -14.60 -0.06
C GLN A 75 19.65 -13.50 0.58
N ALA A 76 20.21 -12.61 -0.24
CA ALA A 76 20.84 -11.39 0.25
C ALA A 76 19.85 -10.55 1.06
N SER A 77 20.29 -10.08 2.22
CA SER A 77 19.57 -9.21 3.13
C SER A 77 19.23 -7.88 2.47
N SER A 78 20.16 -7.29 1.72
CA SER A 78 19.96 -6.07 0.94
C SER A 78 18.81 -6.25 -0.05
N ASP A 79 18.84 -7.30 -0.86
CA ASP A 79 17.76 -7.64 -1.81
C ASP A 79 16.40 -7.83 -1.14
N PHE A 80 16.38 -8.50 0.02
CA PHE A 80 15.15 -8.71 0.78
C PHE A 80 14.56 -7.39 1.29
N VAL A 81 15.39 -6.51 1.87
CA VAL A 81 14.96 -5.18 2.32
C VAL A 81 14.44 -4.35 1.14
N TYR A 82 15.17 -4.33 0.02
CA TYR A 82 14.73 -3.61 -1.19
C TYR A 82 13.38 -4.11 -1.70
N LYS A 83 13.17 -5.44 -1.71
CA LYS A 83 11.90 -6.05 -2.10
C LYS A 83 10.76 -5.53 -1.23
N LEU A 84 10.90 -5.57 0.10
CA LEU A 84 9.85 -5.12 1.02
C LEU A 84 9.57 -3.62 0.90
N LEU A 85 10.60 -2.78 0.77
CA LEU A 85 10.43 -1.33 0.56
C LEU A 85 9.70 -1.02 -0.76
N LYS A 86 10.03 -1.76 -1.83
CA LYS A 86 9.36 -1.62 -3.13
C LYS A 86 7.89 -2.04 -3.03
N ILE A 87 7.59 -3.14 -2.34
CA ILE A 87 6.22 -3.61 -2.12
C ILE A 87 5.42 -2.58 -1.32
N GLN A 88 5.98 -2.03 -0.23
CA GLN A 88 5.35 -0.97 0.56
C GLN A 88 4.94 0.23 -0.31
N LYS A 89 5.84 0.66 -1.20
CA LYS A 89 5.59 1.75 -2.13
C LYS A 89 4.51 1.40 -3.16
N ILE A 90 4.52 0.19 -3.72
CA ILE A 90 3.52 -0.27 -4.70
C ILE A 90 2.13 -0.33 -4.07
N LEU A 91 2.05 -0.85 -2.84
CA LEU A 91 0.79 -0.99 -2.11
C LEU A 91 0.28 0.33 -1.52
N ASN A 92 1.11 1.39 -1.57
CA ASN A 92 0.89 2.68 -0.94
C ASN A 92 0.48 2.53 0.54
N LEU A 93 1.18 1.67 1.28
CA LEU A 93 0.84 1.43 2.69
C LEU A 93 1.22 2.65 3.51
N GLU A 94 0.24 3.24 4.19
CA GLU A 94 0.46 4.31 5.14
C GLU A 94 1.07 3.73 6.43
N MET A 95 2.38 3.89 6.61
CA MET A 95 3.12 3.47 7.79
C MET A 95 4.14 4.55 8.16
N SER A 96 4.32 4.80 9.46
CA SER A 96 5.45 5.60 9.93
C SER A 96 6.76 4.91 9.58
N GLU A 97 7.83 5.68 9.42
CA GLU A 97 9.14 5.12 9.08
C GLU A 97 9.63 4.15 10.16
N GLU A 98 9.40 4.47 11.44
CA GLU A 98 9.69 3.57 12.56
C GLU A 98 8.96 2.23 12.46
N ASN A 99 7.64 2.24 12.22
CA ASN A 99 6.86 1.00 12.11
C ASN A 99 7.30 0.17 10.91
N LEU A 100 7.64 0.81 9.79
CA LEU A 100 8.14 0.14 8.60
C LEU A 100 9.51 -0.49 8.84
N LEU A 101 10.43 0.21 9.50
CA LEU A 101 11.76 -0.31 9.82
C LEU A 101 11.66 -1.50 10.77
N ASN A 102 10.89 -1.38 11.85
CA ASN A 102 10.66 -2.47 12.80
C ASN A 102 10.05 -3.70 12.12
N HIS A 103 9.05 -3.48 11.25
CA HIS A 103 8.42 -4.55 10.47
C HIS A 103 9.43 -5.28 9.57
N ILE A 104 10.30 -4.54 8.87
CA ILE A 104 11.32 -5.14 7.99
C ILE A 104 12.39 -5.88 8.80
N ILE A 105 12.89 -5.27 9.88
CA ILE A 105 13.95 -5.86 10.73
C ILE A 105 13.51 -7.20 11.32
N MET A 106 12.28 -7.30 11.81
CA MET A 106 11.72 -8.54 12.36
C MET A 106 11.62 -9.68 11.32
N LYS A 107 11.69 -9.35 10.03
CA LYS A 107 11.59 -10.30 8.92
C LYS A 107 12.94 -10.73 8.38
N LEU A 108 14.02 -10.09 8.81
CA LEU A 108 15.37 -10.47 8.43
C LEU A 108 15.76 -11.80 9.09
N SER A 109 16.82 -12.42 8.58
CA SER A 109 17.40 -13.58 9.22
C SER A 109 17.88 -13.20 10.64
N PRO A 110 17.87 -14.14 11.61
CA PRO A 110 18.17 -13.83 13.00
C PRO A 110 19.50 -13.09 13.20
N GLN A 111 20.53 -13.47 12.44
CA GLN A 111 21.87 -12.86 12.54
C GLN A 111 21.88 -11.39 12.11
N VAL A 112 21.16 -11.07 11.03
CA VAL A 112 21.05 -9.70 10.51
C VAL A 112 20.12 -8.87 11.41
N MET A 113 19.05 -9.47 11.91
CA MET A 113 18.15 -8.85 12.88
C MET A 113 18.91 -8.44 14.15
N ASP A 114 19.70 -9.34 14.74
CA ASP A 114 20.51 -9.03 15.93
C ASP A 114 21.53 -7.92 15.63
N TYR A 115 22.20 -7.99 14.47
CA TYR A 115 23.16 -6.98 14.05
C TYR A 115 22.54 -5.58 13.87
N THR A 116 21.34 -5.51 13.29
CA THR A 116 20.62 -4.26 13.03
C THR A 116 19.94 -3.71 14.28
N ALA A 117 19.39 -4.57 15.14
CA ALA A 117 18.73 -4.18 16.39
C ALA A 117 19.69 -3.44 17.33
N VAL A 118 20.94 -3.90 17.46
CA VAL A 118 21.96 -3.23 18.28
C VAL A 118 22.30 -1.83 17.77
N ARG A 119 22.19 -1.61 16.46
CA ARG A 119 22.55 -0.35 15.80
C ARG A 119 21.38 0.60 15.59
N ASN A 120 20.16 0.10 15.77
CA ASN A 120 18.90 0.85 15.78
C ASN A 120 18.78 1.89 14.64
N PRO A 121 18.71 1.46 13.36
CA PRO A 121 18.58 2.39 12.24
C PRO A 121 17.27 3.17 12.33
N THR A 122 17.33 4.48 12.13
CA THR A 122 16.14 5.36 12.17
C THR A 122 15.64 5.76 10.79
N THR A 123 16.39 5.43 9.74
CA THR A 123 16.01 5.71 8.35
C THR A 123 16.17 4.49 7.45
N LYS A 124 15.42 4.44 6.35
CA LYS A 124 15.57 3.40 5.31
C LYS A 124 16.99 3.31 4.76
N ALA A 125 17.66 4.46 4.59
CA ALA A 125 19.02 4.53 4.08
C ALA A 125 20.02 3.92 5.06
N GLN A 126 19.87 4.19 6.36
CA GLN A 126 20.72 3.56 7.38
C GLN A 126 20.50 2.05 7.43
N LEU A 127 19.26 1.57 7.39
CA LEU A 127 18.97 0.14 7.37
C LEU A 127 19.66 -0.55 6.18
N LEU A 128 19.55 0.03 4.99
CA LEU A 128 20.21 -0.49 3.78
C LEU A 128 21.74 -0.56 3.94
N GLN A 129 22.36 0.52 4.40
CA GLN A 129 23.81 0.53 4.65
C GLN A 129 24.24 -0.51 5.69
N LEU A 130 23.40 -0.79 6.69
CA LEU A 130 23.70 -1.79 7.72
C LEU A 130 23.62 -3.21 7.16
N VAL A 131 22.57 -3.52 6.37
CA VAL A 131 22.44 -4.86 5.78
C VAL A 131 23.50 -5.12 4.72
N GLU A 132 23.87 -4.12 3.91
CA GLU A 132 24.98 -4.21 2.95
C GLU A 132 26.34 -4.37 3.64
N LYS A 133 26.54 -3.79 4.83
CA LYS A 133 27.77 -3.96 5.62
C LYS A 133 27.87 -5.31 6.33
N PHE A 134 26.73 -5.94 6.59
CA PHE A 134 26.69 -7.25 7.24
C PHE A 134 27.03 -8.37 6.25
N GLU A 135 26.60 -8.20 5.00
CA GLU A 135 26.97 -9.03 3.85
C GLU A 135 28.48 -8.98 3.57
#